data_AF-A0A511MEX1-F1
#
_entry.id   AF-A0A511MEX1-F1
#
_cell.length_a   1.000
_cell.length_b   1.000
_cell.length_c   1.000
_cell.angle_alpha   90.00
_cell.angle_beta   90.00
_cell.angle_gamma   90.00
#
_symmetry.space_group_name_H-M   'P 1'
#
loop_
_entity.id
_entity.type
_entity.pdbx_description
1 polymer ?
#
loop_
_entity_poly.entity_id
_entity_poly.type
_entity_poly.pdbx_seq_one_letter_code
_entity_poly.pdbx_strand_id
1 'polypeptide(L)' 'MGGGFGGSAIALVDHERTEAVVAAVRNRFARAGFAEPRTFVVSPAAGAHRAD' A
#
# COMPACT_ATOMS: atom_id res chain seq x y z
N MET A 1 4.01 8.98 -5.17
CA MET A 1 4.85 7.78 -5.47
C MET A 1 6.22 8.25 -5.92
N GLY A 2 7.29 7.66 -5.37
CA GLY A 2 8.69 8.12 -5.51
C GLY A 2 9.45 7.59 -6.74
N GLY A 3 10.77 7.79 -6.76
CA GLY A 3 11.67 7.60 -7.93
C GLY A 3 12.04 6.17 -8.34
N GLY A 4 11.42 5.12 -7.79
CA GLY A 4 11.67 3.71 -8.18
C GLY A 4 12.75 2.98 -7.36
N PHE A 5 13.22 1.83 -7.87
CA PHE A 5 14.19 0.90 -7.25
C PHE A 5 13.76 0.27 -5.91
N GLY A 6 12.46 0.33 -5.60
CA GLY A 6 11.88 -0.18 -4.36
C GLY A 6 10.85 0.80 -3.80
N GLY A 7 10.48 0.61 -2.53
CA GLY A 7 9.57 1.50 -1.82
C GLY A 7 8.13 1.01 -1.80
N SER A 8 7.19 1.91 -2.13
CA SER A 8 5.75 1.64 -2.06
C SER A 8 5.13 1.56 -3.46
N ALA A 9 3.98 0.90 -3.58
CA ALA A 9 3.06 0.96 -4.70
C ALA A 9 1.69 1.51 -4.22
N ILE A 10 0.90 2.14 -5.10
CA ILE A 10 -0.49 2.51 -4.83
C ILE A 10 -1.40 1.76 -5.79
N ALA A 11 -2.57 1.37 -5.28
CA ALA A 11 -3.63 0.77 -6.07
C ALA A 11 -4.95 1.41 -5.67
N LEU A 12 -5.77 1.75 -6.66
CA LEU A 12 -7.16 2.10 -6.45
C LEU A 12 -7.97 0.81 -6.50
N VAL A 13 -8.73 0.55 -5.44
CA VAL A 13 -9.53 -0.65 -5.26
C VAL A 13 -10.88 -0.27 -4.67
N ASP A 14 -11.92 -1.01 -5.02
CA ASP A 14 -13.19 -0.90 -4.31
C ASP A 14 -12.97 -1.24 -2.84
N HIS A 15 -13.61 -0.48 -1.95
CA HIS A 15 -13.38 -0.59 -0.51
C HIS A 15 -13.60 -2.03 0.00
N GLU A 16 -14.68 -2.68 -0.45
CA GLU A 16 -15.05 -4.06 -0.11
C GLU A 16 -14.02 -5.09 -0.59
N ARG A 17 -13.18 -4.75 -1.57
CA ARG A 17 -12.17 -5.64 -2.14
C ARG A 17 -10.78 -5.45 -1.54
N THR A 18 -10.60 -4.49 -0.64
CA THR A 18 -9.29 -4.13 -0.06
C THR A 18 -8.59 -5.34 0.56
N GLU A 19 -9.28 -6.09 1.43
CA GLU A 19 -8.69 -7.25 2.11
C GLU A 19 -8.28 -8.35 1.14
N ALA A 20 -9.13 -8.64 0.16
CA ALA A 20 -8.85 -9.64 -0.87
C ALA A 20 -7.62 -9.27 -1.70
N VAL A 21 -7.46 -8.00 -2.07
CA VAL A 21 -6.30 -7.51 -2.80
C VAL A 21 -5.03 -7.59 -1.93
N VAL A 22 -5.10 -7.18 -0.66
CA VAL A 22 -3.96 -7.28 0.28
C VAL A 22 -3.51 -8.73 0.44
N ALA A 23 -4.44 -9.67 0.63
CA ALA A 23 -4.14 -11.10 0.75
C ALA A 23 -3.50 -11.66 -0.52
N ALA A 24 -4.02 -11.30 -1.70
CA ALA A 24 -3.48 -11.74 -2.98
C ALA A 24 -2.03 -11.25 -3.20
N VAL A 25 -1.74 -9.99 -2.86
CA VAL A 25 -0.40 -9.39 -2.96
C VAL A 25 0.57 -10.08 -2.00
N ARG A 26 0.21 -10.26 -0.72
CA ARG A 26 1.04 -10.97 0.26
C ARG A 26 1.38 -12.38 -0.19
N ASN A 27 0.37 -13.13 -0.65
CA ASN A 27 0.57 -14.50 -1.14
C ASN A 27 1.48 -14.52 -2.38
N ARG A 28 1.34 -13.54 -3.29
CA ARG A 28 2.24 -13.43 -4.44
C ARG A 28 3.69 -13.15 -4.02
N PHE A 29 3.91 -12.25 -3.07
CA PHE A 29 5.25 -11.95 -2.53
C PHE A 29 5.88 -13.18 -1.88
N ALA A 30 5.13 -13.89 -1.04
CA ALA A 30 5.59 -15.12 -0.39
C ALA A 30 5.98 -16.21 -1.41
N ARG A 31 5.12 -16.46 -2.41
CA ARG A 31 5.41 -17.43 -3.49
C ARG A 31 6.61 -17.04 -4.35
N ALA A 32 6.92 -15.75 -4.44
CA ALA A 32 8.09 -15.26 -5.16
C ALA A 32 9.36 -15.22 -4.30
N GLY A 33 9.28 -15.58 -3.01
CA GLY A 33 10.41 -15.52 -2.08
C GLY A 33 10.80 -14.09 -1.66
N PHE A 34 9.90 -13.12 -1.82
CA PHE A 34 10.13 -11.75 -1.39
C PHE A 34 9.75 -11.55 0.08
N ALA A 35 10.34 -10.53 0.72
CA ALA A 35 9.95 -10.09 2.05
C ALA A 35 8.47 -9.68 2.09
N GLU A 36 7.79 -9.93 3.21
CA GLU A 36 6.38 -9.59 3.33
C GLU A 36 6.14 -8.07 3.18
N PRO A 37 5.23 -7.63 2.30
CA PRO A 37 4.96 -6.22 2.11
C PRO A 37 4.12 -5.66 3.27
N ARG A 38 4.47 -4.45 3.71
CA ARG A 38 3.59 -3.65 4.59
C ARG A 38 2.50 -2.98 3.75
N THR A 39 1.28 -3.01 4.27
CA THR A 39 0.09 -2.44 3.59
C THR A 39 -0.69 -1.58 4.55
N PHE A 40 -1.20 -0.44 4.07
CA PHE A 40 -2.08 0.45 4.82
C PHE A 40 -3.01 1.17 3.85
N VAL A 41 -4.24 1.43 4.28
CA VAL A 41 -5.22 2.23 3.53
C VAL A 41 -4.97 3.70 3.87
N VAL A 42 -5.03 4.56 2.86
CA VAL A 42 -4.86 6.01 3.04
C VAL A 42 -6.11 6.75 2.56
N SER A 43 -6.45 7.82 3.26
CA SER A 43 -7.36 8.85 2.78
C SER A 43 -6.57 10.12 2.46
N PRO A 44 -7.05 10.98 1.54
CA PRO A 44 -6.49 12.32 1.39
C PRO A 44 -6.49 13.06 2.73
N ALA A 45 -5.39 13.73 3.03
CA ALA A 45 -5.21 14.49 4.26
C ALA A 45 -4.73 15.91 3.94
N ALA A 46 -4.96 16.82 4.89
CA ALA A 46 -4.44 18.18 4.80
C ALA A 46 -2.90 18.16 4.73
N GLY A 47 -2.33 19.11 4.01
CA GLY A 47 -0.90 19.35 4.02
C GLY A 47 -0.41 19.88 5.38
N ALA A 48 0.90 20.08 5.47
CA ALA A 48 1.52 20.69 6.64
C ALA A 48 0.92 22.08 6.92
N HIS A 49 0.55 22.32 8.18
CA HIS A 49 0.02 23.58 8.68
C HIS A 49 0.60 23.84 10.08
N ARG A 50 0.48 25.07 10.58
CA ARG A 50 0.88 25.39 11.96
C ARG A 50 -0.01 24.59 12.90
N ALA A 51 0.59 23.64 13.62
CA ALA A 51 0.01 23.13 14.84
C ALA A 51 0.13 24.23 15.88
N ASP A 52 -1.00 24.64 16.42
CA ASP A 52 -1.19 25.71 17.39
C ASP A 52 -0.18 25.67 18.55
#